data_AF-A0A0A8LAD5-F1
#
_entry.id   AF-A0A0A8LAD5-F1
#
_cell.length_a   1.000
_cell.length_b   1.000
_cell.length_c   1.000
_cell.angle_alpha   90.00
_cell.angle_beta   90.00
_cell.angle_gamma   90.00
#
_symmetry.space_group_name_H-M   'P 1'
#
loop_
_entity.id
_entity.type
_entity.pdbx_description
1 polymer ?
#
loop_
_entity_poly.entity_id
_entity_poly.type
_entity_poly.pdbx_seq_one_letter_code
_entity_poly.pdbx_strand_id
1 'polypeptide(L)'
;MTLKTVECLNMGLGSFTSKRNKMEHESVHYKKNMRISDKKIVGLDIPLTIALPDDIKETNYNAKVGHCYTILECDVLYHLHSTSSSPSVESFSQMVNVERYVLIASPRLYAPVSKVVQSPDKKFNVKLMTENSCVTTDDLLTLNLEIFPNLTSYSQSQRIFNKQIKLKAVSLELKEILELYDANSDTKENILESISKPFNDPIPESGLKLKMSLRVLTKNALFHSYETSLNEPAVMYQLPSHEPKMNQIKPPQTIVLKGKHCKEPFQYHCSITTRGKLFSVIHSLTIRFKISKGKDFEVSYPIDITPWPKTYMKHVEQLIYQEREIAKNAKTFYQNYGGIKRNKNGQLEYPPLPPVIYVPTEQCLEQLGILYNTESKVPKRVFVID
;
A
#
# COMPACT_ATOMS: atom_id res chain seq x y z
N MET A 1 -1.00 1.86 -25.62
CA MET A 1 -0.49 2.21 -24.28
C MET A 1 -1.48 1.76 -23.22
N THR A 2 -0.98 1.15 -22.15
CA THR A 2 -1.78 0.53 -21.10
C THR A 2 -1.14 0.80 -19.74
N LEU A 3 -1.93 1.23 -18.74
CA LEU A 3 -1.53 1.20 -17.33
C LEU A 3 -2.34 0.09 -16.66
N LYS A 4 -1.65 -0.87 -16.04
CA LYS A 4 -2.28 -2.02 -15.38
C LYS A 4 -1.62 -2.34 -14.06
N THR A 5 -2.42 -2.76 -13.08
CA THR A 5 -1.94 -3.35 -11.82
C THR A 5 -2.11 -4.84 -11.89
N VAL A 6 -1.07 -5.55 -11.45
CA VAL A 6 -1.06 -7.00 -11.36
C VAL A 6 -0.93 -7.38 -9.89
N GLU A 7 -1.89 -8.15 -9.40
CA GLU A 7 -1.83 -8.80 -8.09
C GLU A 7 -1.46 -10.27 -8.29
N CYS A 8 -0.37 -10.73 -7.70
CA CYS A 8 0.10 -12.11 -7.77
C CYS A 8 0.14 -12.73 -6.37
N LEU A 9 -0.25 -14.00 -6.25
CA LEU A 9 -0.03 -14.82 -5.06
C LEU A 9 1.25 -15.66 -5.23
N ASN A 10 2.04 -15.80 -4.18
CA ASN A 10 3.25 -16.63 -4.20
C ASN A 10 2.88 -18.12 -4.29
N MET A 11 3.56 -18.86 -5.16
CA MET A 11 3.39 -20.31 -5.29
C MET A 11 3.86 -21.02 -4.01
N GLY A 12 3.11 -22.01 -3.52
CA GLY A 12 3.48 -22.78 -2.33
C GLY A 12 2.62 -22.55 -1.09
N LEU A 13 1.47 -21.88 -1.23
CA LEU A 13 0.45 -21.81 -0.17
C LEU A 13 -0.22 -23.18 0.03
N GLY A 14 0.50 -24.12 0.64
CA GLY A 14 0.08 -25.52 0.90
C GLY A 14 -1.03 -25.70 1.94
N SER A 15 -2.02 -24.82 2.00
CA SER A 15 -3.11 -24.91 2.99
C SER A 15 -4.41 -24.23 2.56
N PHE A 16 -4.64 -24.01 1.27
CA PHE A 16 -5.95 -23.57 0.80
C PHE A 16 -6.63 -24.73 0.08
N THR A 17 -7.83 -25.04 0.52
CA THR A 17 -8.49 -26.34 0.35
C THR A 17 -9.15 -26.56 -1.01
N SER A 18 -8.92 -25.71 -2.01
CA SER A 18 -9.59 -25.79 -3.30
C SER A 18 -8.62 -25.69 -4.48
N LYS A 19 -8.95 -26.41 -5.57
CA LYS A 19 -8.31 -26.29 -6.88
C LYS A 19 -8.43 -24.85 -7.36
N ARG A 20 -7.40 -24.04 -7.13
CA ARG A 20 -7.35 -22.63 -7.53
C ARG A 20 -7.13 -22.49 -9.02
N ASN A 21 -7.95 -21.68 -9.66
CA ASN A 21 -7.82 -21.38 -11.09
C ASN A 21 -7.16 -20.02 -11.38
N LYS A 22 -7.05 -19.10 -10.40
CA LYS A 22 -6.43 -17.77 -10.60
C LYS A 22 -5.43 -17.44 -9.50
N MET A 23 -4.14 -17.52 -9.82
CA MET A 23 -3.03 -17.07 -8.95
C MET A 23 -2.66 -15.60 -9.19
N GLU A 24 -3.28 -14.99 -10.19
CA GLU A 24 -2.99 -13.65 -10.66
C GLU A 24 -4.29 -12.95 -11.04
N HIS A 25 -4.35 -11.66 -10.76
CA HIS A 25 -5.42 -10.77 -11.19
C HIS A 25 -4.82 -9.54 -11.83
N GLU A 26 -5.18 -9.30 -13.09
CA GLU A 26 -4.81 -8.09 -13.82
C GLU A 26 -6.00 -7.11 -13.82
N SER A 27 -5.74 -5.89 -13.38
CA SER A 27 -6.66 -4.76 -13.49
C SER A 27 -6.08 -3.70 -14.43
N VAL A 28 -6.72 -3.52 -15.58
CA VAL A 28 -6.36 -2.46 -16.53
C VAL A 28 -7.05 -1.16 -16.11
N HIS A 29 -6.24 -0.15 -15.77
CA HIS A 29 -6.72 1.16 -15.30
C HIS A 29 -6.78 2.19 -16.41
N TYR A 30 -5.94 2.02 -17.43
CA TYR A 30 -5.91 2.88 -18.59
C TYR A 30 -5.55 2.07 -19.82
N LYS A 31 -6.26 2.31 -20.92
CA LYS A 31 -5.91 1.75 -22.22
C LYS A 31 -6.25 2.75 -23.31
N LYS A 32 -5.24 3.16 -24.07
CA LYS A 32 -5.41 4.05 -25.22
C LYS A 32 -4.67 3.50 -26.42
N ASN A 33 -5.41 3.42 -27.53
CA ASN A 33 -4.91 3.11 -28.85
C ASN A 33 -5.05 4.38 -29.70
N MET A 34 -3.99 4.77 -30.40
CA MET A 34 -3.98 5.97 -31.22
C MET A 34 -3.26 5.69 -32.52
N ARG A 35 -3.92 5.97 -33.64
CA ARG A 35 -3.27 6.03 -34.95
C ARG A 35 -2.69 7.43 -35.11
N ILE A 36 -1.38 7.51 -35.34
CA ILE A 36 -0.65 8.78 -35.32
C ILE A 36 -0.70 9.48 -36.67
N SER A 37 -0.16 8.85 -37.70
CA SER A 37 -0.09 9.41 -39.03
C SER A 37 0.17 8.31 -40.05
N ASP A 38 -0.27 8.54 -41.28
CA ASP A 38 0.11 7.73 -42.43
C ASP A 38 1.32 8.31 -43.16
N LYS A 39 1.86 9.44 -42.67
CA LYS A 39 3.05 10.12 -43.21
C LYS A 39 4.33 9.61 -42.53
N LYS A 40 5.46 9.83 -43.18
CA LYS A 40 6.80 9.57 -42.60
C LYS A 40 7.01 10.51 -41.40
N ILE A 41 7.36 9.93 -40.26
CA ILE A 41 7.63 10.62 -38.99
C ILE A 41 9.02 10.24 -38.48
N VAL A 42 9.67 11.16 -37.78
CA VAL A 42 10.99 10.95 -37.14
C VAL A 42 10.90 10.93 -35.62
N GLY A 43 9.83 11.48 -35.06
CA GLY A 43 9.57 11.50 -33.62
C GLY A 43 8.11 11.80 -33.32
N LEU A 44 7.73 11.56 -32.07
CA LEU A 44 6.37 11.77 -31.58
C LEU A 44 6.39 11.99 -30.07
N ASP A 45 5.82 13.11 -29.62
CA ASP A 45 5.50 13.32 -28.21
C ASP A 45 4.00 13.21 -27.98
N ILE A 46 3.61 12.34 -27.05
CA ILE A 46 2.22 12.16 -26.66
C ILE A 46 2.05 12.70 -25.23
N PRO A 47 1.38 13.85 -25.05
CA PRO A 47 1.00 14.31 -23.72
C PRO A 47 -0.04 13.36 -23.11
N LEU A 48 0.23 12.91 -21.89
CA LEU A 48 -0.56 11.88 -21.22
C LEU A 48 -0.91 12.30 -19.80
N THR A 49 -2.17 12.10 -19.45
CA THR A 49 -2.65 12.26 -18.09
C THR A 49 -3.60 11.10 -17.81
N ILE A 50 -3.22 10.30 -16.82
CA ILE A 50 -3.92 9.07 -16.47
C ILE A 50 -4.54 9.29 -15.10
N ALA A 51 -5.86 9.12 -15.01
CA ALA A 51 -6.51 9.07 -13.71
C ALA A 51 -6.19 7.73 -13.06
N LEU A 52 -5.71 7.77 -11.82
CA LEU A 52 -5.63 6.57 -11.00
C LEU A 52 -7.00 6.31 -10.38
N PRO A 53 -7.56 5.09 -10.47
CA PRO A 53 -8.85 4.81 -9.88
C PRO A 53 -8.76 4.70 -8.36
N ASP A 54 -9.86 5.03 -7.67
CA ASP A 54 -9.91 5.05 -6.20
C ASP A 54 -9.62 3.68 -5.57
N ASP A 55 -9.81 2.59 -6.30
CA ASP A 55 -9.57 1.21 -5.88
C ASP A 55 -8.22 0.64 -6.34
N ILE A 56 -7.31 1.45 -6.92
CA ILE A 56 -5.98 0.98 -7.32
C ILE A 56 -5.20 0.47 -6.12
N LYS A 57 -4.85 -0.82 -6.08
CA LYS A 57 -4.08 -1.34 -4.95
C LYS A 57 -2.70 -0.70 -4.90
N GLU A 58 -2.23 -0.36 -3.70
CA GLU A 58 -0.83 0.09 -3.56
C GLU A 58 0.11 -1.00 -4.02
N THR A 59 1.25 -0.58 -4.56
CA THR A 59 2.33 -1.53 -4.82
C THR A 59 2.71 -2.14 -3.46
N ASN A 60 2.91 -3.44 -3.39
CA ASN A 60 3.18 -4.18 -2.15
C ASN A 60 3.95 -5.45 -2.46
N TYR A 61 4.87 -5.86 -1.59
CA TYR A 61 5.48 -7.18 -1.61
C TYR A 61 5.38 -7.84 -0.23
N ASN A 62 4.83 -9.04 -0.19
CA ASN A 62 4.81 -9.88 1.00
C ASN A 62 5.36 -11.27 0.62
N ALA A 63 6.55 -11.60 1.13
CA ALA A 63 7.23 -12.85 0.85
C ALA A 63 6.39 -14.11 1.17
N LYS A 64 5.47 -14.04 2.14
CA LYS A 64 4.63 -15.18 2.53
C LYS A 64 3.36 -15.33 1.69
N VAL A 65 2.93 -14.27 1.02
CA VAL A 65 1.58 -14.18 0.44
C VAL A 65 1.62 -13.98 -1.07
N GLY A 66 2.31 -12.94 -1.52
CA GLY A 66 2.09 -12.39 -2.83
C GLY A 66 2.60 -10.96 -2.94
N HIS A 67 2.47 -10.41 -4.12
CA HIS A 67 2.95 -9.08 -4.45
C HIS A 67 2.00 -8.38 -5.42
N CYS A 68 2.04 -7.07 -5.42
CA CYS A 68 1.23 -6.17 -6.22
C CYS A 68 2.16 -5.14 -6.86
N TYR A 69 2.08 -4.95 -8.17
CA TYR A 69 2.84 -3.93 -8.88
C TYR A 69 2.03 -3.34 -10.02
N THR A 70 2.37 -2.12 -10.40
CA THR A 70 1.74 -1.41 -11.53
C THR A 70 2.76 -1.20 -12.64
N ILE A 71 2.36 -1.49 -13.88
CA ILE A 71 3.19 -1.33 -15.08
C ILE A 71 2.52 -0.37 -16.05
N LEU A 72 3.30 0.56 -16.59
CA LEU A 72 2.99 1.31 -17.79
C LEU A 72 3.64 0.62 -19.00
N GLU A 73 2.81 0.15 -19.92
CA GLU A 73 3.21 -0.51 -21.16
C GLU A 73 2.85 0.35 -22.37
N CYS A 74 3.75 0.44 -23.35
CA CYS A 74 3.51 1.15 -24.59
C CYS A 74 4.10 0.37 -25.77
N ASP A 75 3.21 -0.15 -26.62
CA ASP A 75 3.59 -0.76 -27.88
C ASP A 75 3.41 0.24 -29.03
N VAL A 76 4.44 0.36 -29.84
CA VAL A 76 4.45 1.18 -31.05
C VAL A 76 4.51 0.25 -32.25
N LEU A 77 3.45 0.29 -33.06
CA LEU A 77 3.39 -0.43 -34.32
C LEU A 77 3.75 0.52 -35.46
N TYR A 78 4.75 0.17 -36.26
CA TYR A 78 5.21 0.99 -37.39
C TYR A 78 5.59 0.14 -38.60
N HIS A 79 5.61 0.78 -39.77
CA HIS A 79 6.02 0.15 -41.03
C HIS A 79 7.32 0.78 -41.50
N LEU A 80 8.31 -0.05 -41.84
CA LEU A 80 9.53 0.39 -42.49
C LEU A 80 9.32 0.47 -44.00
N HIS A 81 9.90 1.50 -44.63
CA HIS A 81 9.69 1.81 -46.03
C HIS A 81 10.12 0.69 -47.00
N SER A 82 11.03 -0.20 -46.56
CA SER A 82 11.71 -1.20 -47.41
C SER A 82 11.10 -2.60 -47.35
N THR A 83 10.05 -2.83 -46.56
CA THR A 83 9.50 -4.17 -46.36
C THR A 83 7.99 -4.19 -46.62
N SER A 84 7.57 -4.92 -47.65
CA SER A 84 6.17 -5.26 -47.95
C SER A 84 5.60 -6.33 -46.99
N SER A 85 6.13 -6.41 -45.77
CA SER A 85 5.78 -7.39 -44.75
C SER A 85 5.16 -6.71 -43.53
N SER A 86 4.54 -7.53 -42.69
CA SER A 86 3.83 -7.18 -41.44
C SER A 86 4.45 -6.03 -40.63
N PRO A 87 3.62 -5.22 -39.93
CA PRO A 87 4.09 -4.13 -39.08
C PRO A 87 5.13 -4.61 -38.06
N SER A 88 6.17 -3.81 -37.87
CA SER A 88 7.13 -4.00 -36.77
C SER A 88 6.53 -3.46 -35.47
N VAL A 89 6.89 -4.08 -34.35
CA VAL A 89 6.42 -3.69 -33.01
C VAL A 89 7.62 -3.43 -32.14
N GLU A 90 7.66 -2.25 -31.52
CA GLU A 90 8.59 -1.92 -30.45
C GLU A 90 7.82 -1.70 -29.16
N SER A 91 8.31 -2.25 -28.05
CA SER A 91 7.59 -2.28 -26.78
C SER A 91 8.41 -1.61 -25.68
N PHE A 92 7.76 -0.72 -24.95
CA PHE A 92 8.28 -0.08 -23.76
C PHE A 92 7.48 -0.52 -22.55
N SER A 93 8.16 -0.84 -21.45
CA SER A 93 7.52 -1.24 -20.19
C SER A 93 8.28 -0.65 -19.02
N GLN A 94 7.57 0.02 -18.11
CA GLN A 94 8.14 0.65 -16.94
C GLN A 94 7.25 0.42 -15.72
N MET A 95 7.88 0.05 -14.61
CA MET A 95 7.22 -0.08 -13.31
C MET A 95 6.88 1.31 -12.75
N VAL A 96 5.66 1.43 -12.23
CA VAL A 96 5.14 2.64 -11.57
C VAL A 96 4.86 2.31 -10.11
N ASN A 97 5.51 3.04 -9.21
CA ASN A 97 5.23 2.91 -7.78
C ASN A 97 3.87 3.55 -7.47
N VAL A 98 2.99 2.81 -6.81
CA VAL A 98 1.68 3.32 -6.38
C VAL A 98 1.64 3.34 -4.86
N GLU A 99 1.55 4.53 -4.30
CA GLU A 99 1.44 4.79 -2.87
C GLU A 99 0.06 5.36 -2.57
N ARG A 100 -0.58 4.88 -1.51
CA ARG A 100 -1.90 5.36 -1.10
C ARG A 100 -1.81 6.09 0.24
N TYR A 101 -2.52 7.20 0.32
CA TYR A 101 -2.64 8.02 1.51
C TYR A 101 -4.01 7.86 2.20
N VAL A 102 -4.60 6.66 2.09
CA VAL A 102 -5.96 6.38 2.61
C VAL A 102 -5.99 5.98 4.07
N LEU A 103 -4.90 5.40 4.59
CA LEU A 103 -4.74 5.05 6.00
C LEU A 103 -3.71 6.00 6.61
N ILE A 104 -4.15 6.86 7.50
CA ILE A 104 -3.30 7.83 8.21
C ILE A 104 -3.64 7.71 9.68
N ALA A 105 -2.64 7.40 10.51
CA ALA A 105 -2.78 7.28 11.96
C ALA A 105 -2.93 8.66 12.63
N SER A 106 -3.91 9.45 12.18
CA SER A 106 -4.26 10.77 12.70
C SER A 106 -5.46 10.64 13.63
N PRO A 107 -5.38 11.13 14.88
CA PRO A 107 -6.52 11.13 15.81
C PRO A 107 -7.77 11.86 15.28
N ARG A 108 -7.59 12.75 14.28
CA ARG A 108 -8.71 13.44 13.62
C ARG A 108 -9.50 12.52 12.69
N LEU A 109 -8.83 11.58 12.04
CA LEU A 109 -9.44 10.64 11.10
C LEU A 109 -9.87 9.34 11.79
N TYR A 110 -9.12 8.93 12.81
CA TYR A 110 -9.36 7.72 13.59
C TYR A 110 -9.55 8.09 15.06
N ALA A 111 -10.79 8.47 15.39
CA ALA A 111 -11.17 8.78 16.76
C ALA A 111 -11.12 7.52 17.66
N PRO A 112 -10.95 7.70 18.98
CA PRO A 112 -11.04 6.60 19.94
C PRO A 112 -12.35 5.84 19.82
N VAL A 113 -12.28 4.50 19.87
CA VAL A 113 -13.44 3.62 19.70
C VAL A 113 -13.72 2.90 21.01
N SER A 114 -14.99 2.84 21.39
CA SER A 114 -15.48 2.08 22.54
C SER A 114 -16.49 1.03 22.09
N LYS A 115 -16.28 -0.23 22.47
CA LYS A 115 -17.17 -1.35 22.15
C LYS A 115 -17.46 -2.16 23.41
N VAL A 116 -18.72 -2.52 23.66
CA VAL A 116 -19.11 -3.43 24.74
C VAL A 116 -19.41 -4.80 24.14
N VAL A 117 -18.81 -5.84 24.70
CA VAL A 117 -19.00 -7.23 24.29
C VAL A 117 -19.43 -8.05 25.51
N GLN A 118 -20.44 -8.89 25.32
CA GLN A 118 -20.95 -9.75 26.37
C GLN A 118 -20.24 -11.11 26.33
N SER A 119 -19.96 -11.69 27.50
CA SER A 119 -19.39 -13.03 27.61
C SER A 119 -20.36 -14.09 27.03
N PRO A 120 -19.86 -15.25 26.53
CA PRO A 120 -20.72 -16.29 25.97
C PRO A 120 -21.75 -16.86 26.95
N ASP A 121 -21.45 -16.84 28.25
CA ASP A 121 -22.36 -17.24 29.32
C ASP A 121 -23.24 -16.10 29.85
N LYS A 122 -23.18 -14.91 29.22
CA LYS A 122 -23.94 -13.69 29.53
C LYS A 122 -23.72 -13.12 30.94
N LYS A 123 -22.73 -13.61 31.67
CA LYS A 123 -22.44 -13.20 33.05
C LYS A 123 -21.68 -11.89 33.15
N PHE A 124 -20.88 -11.54 32.15
CA PHE A 124 -20.02 -10.36 32.17
C PHE A 124 -20.18 -9.56 30.89
N ASN A 125 -19.99 -8.26 31.02
CA ASN A 125 -19.78 -7.35 29.91
C ASN A 125 -18.34 -6.83 29.98
N VAL A 126 -17.70 -6.74 28.81
CA VAL A 126 -16.38 -6.15 28.66
C VAL A 126 -16.52 -4.93 27.77
N LYS A 127 -16.22 -3.76 28.32
CA LYS A 127 -16.04 -2.54 27.56
C LYS A 127 -14.58 -2.41 27.15
N LEU A 128 -14.35 -2.39 25.84
CA LEU A 128 -13.06 -2.20 25.22
C LEU A 128 -12.97 -0.78 24.70
N MET A 129 -11.91 -0.07 25.06
CA MET A 129 -11.62 1.27 24.56
C MET A 129 -10.20 1.30 24.00
N THR A 130 -10.06 1.69 22.73
CA THR A 130 -8.76 1.95 22.11
C THR A 130 -8.64 3.44 21.79
N GLU A 131 -7.47 4.02 22.05
CA GLU A 131 -7.16 5.40 21.71
C GLU A 131 -6.82 5.56 20.22
N ASN A 132 -6.33 4.49 19.60
CA ASN A 132 -5.87 4.43 18.21
C ASN A 132 -6.40 3.17 17.51
N SER A 133 -7.39 3.33 16.63
CA SER A 133 -7.87 2.26 15.73
C SER A 133 -7.04 2.11 14.46
N CYS A 134 -6.24 3.13 14.12
CA CYS A 134 -5.19 3.06 13.12
C CYS A 134 -3.83 3.34 13.78
N VAL A 135 -2.86 2.48 13.54
CA VAL A 135 -1.51 2.49 14.13
C VAL A 135 -0.44 2.48 13.04
N THR A 136 0.77 2.91 13.36
CA THR A 136 1.92 2.86 12.44
C THR A 136 2.67 1.53 12.55
N THR A 137 3.61 1.28 11.64
CA THR A 137 4.42 0.04 11.61
C THR A 137 5.34 -0.16 12.82
N ASP A 138 5.64 0.91 13.57
CA ASP A 138 6.30 0.91 14.89
C ASP A 138 5.51 1.85 15.81
N ASP A 139 4.52 1.31 16.53
CA ASP A 139 3.64 2.08 17.43
C ASP A 139 3.34 1.33 18.74
N LEU A 140 2.75 2.02 19.71
CA LEU A 140 2.21 1.43 20.92
C LEU A 140 0.67 1.47 20.87
N LEU A 141 0.06 0.30 20.70
CA LEU A 141 -1.39 0.14 20.80
C LEU A 141 -1.78 0.06 22.27
N THR A 142 -2.63 0.98 22.73
CA THR A 142 -3.06 1.03 24.13
C THR A 142 -4.55 0.73 24.24
N LEU A 143 -4.87 -0.28 25.06
CA LEU A 143 -6.23 -0.75 25.32
C LEU A 143 -6.59 -0.52 26.77
N ASN A 144 -7.70 0.16 26.97
CA ASN A 144 -8.36 0.28 28.26
C ASN A 144 -9.55 -0.69 28.28
N LEU A 145 -9.51 -1.66 29.18
CA LEU A 145 -10.53 -2.69 29.33
C LEU A 145 -11.27 -2.48 30.65
N GLU A 146 -12.59 -2.58 30.62
CA GLU A 146 -13.43 -2.54 31.82
C GLU A 146 -14.36 -3.75 31.81
N ILE A 147 -14.18 -4.65 32.78
CA ILE A 147 -14.92 -5.90 32.91
C ILE A 147 -15.89 -5.75 34.07
N PHE A 148 -17.18 -5.89 33.83
CA PHE A 148 -18.21 -5.74 34.87
C PHE A 148 -19.30 -6.81 34.77
N PRO A 149 -19.92 -7.23 35.89
CA PRO A 149 -21.00 -8.20 35.87
C PRO A 149 -22.22 -7.69 35.10
N ASN A 150 -22.92 -8.61 34.43
CA ASN A 150 -24.20 -8.30 33.80
C ASN A 150 -25.34 -8.45 34.82
N LEU A 151 -25.82 -7.32 35.35
CA LEU A 151 -26.83 -7.28 36.42
C LEU A 151 -28.18 -7.89 36.01
N THR A 152 -28.50 -7.95 34.72
CA THR A 152 -29.75 -8.57 34.23
C THR A 152 -29.77 -10.10 34.39
N SER A 153 -28.60 -10.74 34.37
CA SER A 153 -28.45 -12.20 34.63
C SER A 153 -28.17 -12.51 36.11
N TYR A 154 -27.91 -11.48 36.91
CA TYR A 154 -27.51 -11.60 38.31
C TYR A 154 -28.71 -11.89 39.24
N SER A 155 -29.90 -11.40 38.88
CA SER A 155 -31.14 -11.61 39.65
C SER A 155 -31.60 -13.08 39.70
N GLN A 156 -31.24 -13.90 38.72
CA GLN A 156 -31.60 -15.33 38.67
C GLN A 156 -30.59 -16.26 39.37
N SER A 157 -29.40 -15.76 39.75
CA SER A 157 -28.25 -16.62 40.10
C SER A 157 -27.61 -16.37 41.47
N GLN A 158 -28.37 -15.83 42.44
CA GLN A 158 -27.91 -15.61 43.83
C GLN A 158 -27.36 -16.86 44.54
N ARG A 159 -27.53 -18.08 44.00
CA ARG A 159 -26.91 -19.31 44.55
C ARG A 159 -25.54 -19.68 43.98
N ILE A 160 -25.06 -19.05 42.89
CA ILE A 160 -23.85 -19.48 42.17
C ILE A 160 -22.63 -18.57 42.44
N PHE A 161 -22.82 -17.36 42.97
CA PHE A 161 -21.74 -16.39 43.25
C PHE A 161 -21.08 -16.52 44.64
N ASN A 162 -21.34 -17.58 45.41
CA ASN A 162 -20.59 -17.86 46.66
C ASN A 162 -19.11 -18.22 46.41
N LYS A 163 -18.68 -18.37 45.15
CA LYS A 163 -17.29 -18.55 44.76
C LYS A 163 -16.86 -17.31 43.96
N GLN A 164 -16.05 -16.46 44.59
CA GLN A 164 -15.49 -15.24 43.98
C GLN A 164 -14.86 -15.56 42.62
N ILE A 165 -15.47 -15.07 41.53
CA ILE A 165 -14.97 -15.22 40.17
C ILE A 165 -13.80 -14.25 39.98
N LYS A 166 -12.69 -14.76 39.45
CA LYS A 166 -11.45 -14.03 39.25
C LYS A 166 -11.08 -14.00 37.78
N LEU A 167 -10.49 -12.88 37.36
CA LEU A 167 -9.76 -12.81 36.10
C LEU A 167 -8.39 -13.47 36.30
N LYS A 168 -8.07 -14.48 35.49
CA LYS A 168 -6.81 -15.23 35.57
C LYS A 168 -5.73 -14.70 34.64
N ALA A 169 -6.12 -14.26 33.44
CA ALA A 169 -5.20 -13.71 32.47
C ALA A 169 -5.96 -12.94 31.40
N VAL A 170 -5.29 -11.95 30.81
CA VAL A 170 -5.70 -11.37 29.53
C VAL A 170 -4.53 -11.49 28.58
N SER A 171 -4.79 -12.01 27.38
CA SER A 171 -3.81 -12.08 26.31
C SER A 171 -4.25 -11.21 25.15
N LEU A 172 -3.31 -10.47 24.57
CA LEU A 172 -3.48 -9.72 23.32
C LEU A 172 -2.64 -10.39 22.24
N GLU A 173 -3.21 -10.60 21.08
CA GLU A 173 -2.53 -11.09 19.88
C GLU A 173 -2.85 -10.17 18.72
N LEU A 174 -1.84 -9.52 18.15
CA LEU A 174 -1.98 -8.82 16.88
C LEU A 174 -1.78 -9.83 15.75
N LYS A 175 -2.79 -9.96 14.91
CA LYS A 175 -2.80 -10.89 13.77
C LYS A 175 -2.85 -10.13 12.46
N GLU A 176 -2.02 -10.56 11.53
CA GLU A 176 -2.14 -10.33 10.10
C GLU A 176 -3.10 -11.38 9.54
N ILE A 177 -4.16 -10.94 8.89
CA ILE A 177 -5.15 -11.80 8.26
C ILE A 177 -5.09 -11.53 6.76
N LEU A 178 -4.79 -12.58 6.01
CA LEU A 178 -4.90 -12.58 4.57
C LEU A 178 -6.32 -12.99 4.20
N GLU A 179 -7.04 -12.09 3.51
CA GLU A 179 -8.34 -12.39 2.91
C GLU A 179 -8.17 -12.57 1.40
N LEU A 180 -8.69 -13.66 0.86
CA LEU A 180 -8.72 -13.91 -0.58
C LEU A 180 -10.13 -13.73 -1.09
N TYR A 181 -10.29 -12.94 -2.17
CA TYR A 181 -11.58 -12.72 -2.79
C TYR A 181 -11.75 -13.66 -3.98
N ASP A 182 -12.02 -14.93 -3.66
CA ASP A 182 -12.53 -15.94 -4.60
C ASP A 182 -13.85 -16.50 -4.04
N ALA A 183 -14.53 -17.39 -4.79
CA ALA A 183 -15.86 -17.91 -4.48
C ALA A 183 -16.03 -18.51 -3.06
N ASN A 184 -14.93 -18.89 -2.39
CA ASN A 184 -14.95 -19.49 -1.04
C ASN A 184 -14.43 -18.58 0.09
N SER A 185 -13.99 -17.35 -0.22
CA SER A 185 -13.47 -16.38 0.77
C SER A 185 -12.54 -17.01 1.82
N ASP A 186 -11.44 -17.61 1.36
CA ASP A 186 -10.48 -18.25 2.27
C ASP A 186 -9.68 -17.20 3.06
N THR A 187 -9.43 -17.49 4.34
CA THR A 187 -8.60 -16.64 5.19
C THR A 187 -7.40 -17.40 5.76
N LYS A 188 -6.28 -16.70 5.92
CA LYS A 188 -5.09 -17.23 6.61
C LYS A 188 -4.61 -16.22 7.64
N GLU A 189 -4.42 -16.68 8.87
CA GLU A 189 -3.95 -15.84 9.98
C GLU A 189 -2.46 -16.07 10.25
N ASN A 190 -1.76 -14.99 10.56
CA ASN A 190 -0.37 -14.99 11.00
C ASN A 190 -0.27 -14.09 12.23
N ILE A 191 0.19 -14.63 13.36
CA ILE A 191 0.38 -13.84 14.58
C ILE A 191 1.65 -13.01 14.40
N LEU A 192 1.51 -11.69 14.47
CA LEU A 192 2.63 -10.75 14.39
C LEU A 192 3.27 -10.55 15.76
N GLU A 193 2.44 -10.28 16.77
CA GLU A 193 2.88 -9.98 18.13
C GLU A 193 1.90 -10.52 19.16
N SER A 194 2.40 -10.88 20.34
CA SER A 194 1.56 -11.39 21.43
C SER A 194 2.10 -10.99 22.80
N ILE A 195 1.19 -10.63 23.70
CA ILE A 195 1.48 -10.41 25.12
C ILE A 195 0.41 -11.10 25.95
N SER A 196 0.81 -11.75 27.04
CA SER A 196 -0.12 -12.31 28.03
C SER A 196 0.24 -11.77 29.40
N LYS A 197 -0.75 -11.17 30.07
CA LYS A 197 -0.60 -10.69 31.44
C LYS A 197 -1.45 -11.57 32.36
N PRO A 198 -0.83 -12.27 33.33
CA PRO A 198 -1.57 -12.98 34.35
C PRO A 198 -2.21 -11.99 35.33
N PHE A 199 -3.38 -12.36 35.83
CA PHE A 199 -4.12 -11.68 36.87
C PHE A 199 -4.56 -12.71 37.92
N ASN A 200 -4.89 -12.25 39.12
CA ASN A 200 -5.53 -13.10 40.12
C ASN A 200 -6.57 -12.31 40.93
N ASP A 201 -7.12 -11.28 40.27
CA ASP A 201 -7.99 -10.31 40.89
C ASP A 201 -9.45 -10.78 40.81
N PRO A 202 -10.20 -10.71 41.92
CA PRO A 202 -11.63 -10.92 41.86
C PRO A 202 -12.29 -9.82 41.02
N ILE A 203 -13.33 -10.18 40.27
CA ILE A 203 -14.12 -9.21 39.51
C ILE A 203 -15.15 -8.60 40.47
N PRO A 204 -15.01 -7.33 40.90
CA PRO A 204 -15.95 -6.71 41.82
C PRO A 204 -17.25 -6.31 41.10
N GLU A 205 -18.31 -6.05 41.85
CA GLU A 205 -19.58 -5.60 41.28
C GLU A 205 -19.47 -4.24 40.58
N SER A 206 -18.56 -3.37 41.05
CA SER A 206 -18.23 -2.10 40.41
C SER A 206 -17.44 -2.23 39.10
N GLY A 207 -17.02 -3.45 38.75
CA GLY A 207 -16.17 -3.72 37.60
C GLY A 207 -14.66 -3.53 37.86
N LEU A 208 -13.86 -4.20 37.03
CA LEU A 208 -12.41 -4.20 37.04
C LEU A 208 -11.89 -3.42 35.82
N LYS A 209 -11.09 -2.39 36.07
CA LYS A 209 -10.44 -1.58 35.02
C LYS A 209 -8.99 -1.99 34.83
N LEU A 210 -8.60 -2.20 33.58
CA LEU A 210 -7.29 -2.67 33.19
C LEU A 210 -6.76 -1.80 32.05
N LYS A 211 -5.47 -1.50 32.09
CA LYS A 211 -4.74 -0.89 30.99
C LYS A 211 -3.69 -1.86 30.49
N MET A 212 -3.71 -2.14 29.20
CA MET A 212 -2.73 -2.99 28.53
C MET A 212 -2.19 -2.27 27.30
N SER A 213 -0.91 -2.48 27.02
CA SER A 213 -0.26 -1.93 25.84
C SER A 213 0.47 -3.04 25.10
N LEU A 214 0.34 -3.05 23.78
CA LEU A 214 1.00 -3.96 22.87
C LEU A 214 1.87 -3.14 21.91
N ARG A 215 3.16 -3.49 21.80
CA ARG A 215 4.03 -2.88 20.79
C ARG A 215 3.68 -3.47 19.43
N VAL A 216 3.38 -2.59 18.49
CA VAL A 216 3.14 -2.93 17.08
C VAL A 216 4.48 -2.83 16.38
N LEU A 217 5.04 -3.95 15.95
CA LEU A 217 6.27 -3.99 15.15
C LEU A 217 6.01 -4.87 13.92
N THR A 218 5.66 -4.24 12.80
CA THR A 218 5.34 -4.98 11.56
C THR A 218 6.48 -5.01 10.56
N LYS A 219 7.59 -4.33 10.87
CA LYS A 219 8.80 -4.29 10.04
C LYS A 219 9.51 -5.63 10.10
N ASN A 220 10.02 -6.08 8.96
CA ASN A 220 10.97 -7.19 8.89
C ASN A 220 12.21 -6.84 9.75
N ALA A 221 12.70 -7.78 10.55
CA ALA A 221 13.82 -7.55 11.46
C ALA A 221 15.10 -7.05 10.76
N LEU A 222 15.41 -7.58 9.57
CA LEU A 222 16.56 -7.14 8.78
C LEU A 222 16.37 -5.71 8.27
N PHE A 223 15.15 -5.40 7.81
CA PHE A 223 14.83 -4.06 7.35
C PHE A 223 14.84 -3.04 8.49
N HIS A 224 14.31 -3.40 9.65
CA HIS A 224 14.38 -2.56 10.84
C HIS A 224 15.84 -2.28 11.25
N SER A 225 16.71 -3.28 11.16
CA SER A 225 18.15 -3.12 11.42
C SER A 225 18.81 -2.18 10.40
N TYR A 226 18.46 -2.31 9.13
CA TYR A 226 18.91 -1.42 8.06
C TYR A 226 18.43 0.03 8.26
N GLU A 227 17.16 0.26 8.55
CA GLU A 227 16.66 1.60 8.84
C GLU A 227 17.33 2.21 10.08
N THR A 228 17.62 1.37 11.09
CA THR A 228 18.31 1.82 12.29
C THR A 228 19.75 2.24 11.97
N SER A 229 20.45 1.49 11.10
CA SER A 229 21.82 1.85 10.70
C SER A 229 21.88 3.12 9.85
N LEU A 230 20.84 3.43 9.06
CA LEU A 230 20.74 4.73 8.37
C LEU A 230 20.69 5.91 9.33
N ASN A 231 20.19 5.70 10.55
CA ASN A 231 20.11 6.72 11.59
C ASN A 231 21.38 6.78 12.46
N GLU A 232 22.41 5.96 12.18
CA GLU A 232 23.68 6.06 12.89
C GLU A 232 24.39 7.39 12.59
N PRO A 233 24.98 8.05 13.60
CA PRO A 233 25.68 9.32 13.42
C PRO A 233 26.73 9.28 12.31
N ALA A 234 27.44 8.17 12.16
CA ALA A 234 28.46 8.01 11.11
C ALA A 234 27.88 8.12 9.69
N VAL A 235 26.64 7.66 9.49
CA VAL A 235 25.92 7.70 8.21
C VAL A 235 25.21 9.05 8.02
N MET A 236 24.52 9.53 9.06
CA MET A 236 23.76 10.79 9.03
C MET A 236 24.66 12.02 8.86
N TYR A 237 25.79 12.07 9.54
CA TYR A 237 26.68 13.23 9.49
C TYR A 237 27.72 13.15 8.37
N GLN A 238 27.73 12.05 7.60
CA GLN A 238 28.69 11.79 6.51
C GLN A 238 30.06 12.39 6.81
N LEU A 239 30.63 12.11 7.99
CA LEU A 239 31.90 12.75 8.39
C LEU A 239 32.91 12.42 7.29
N PRO A 240 33.35 13.42 6.49
CA PRO A 240 34.15 13.12 5.33
C PRO A 240 35.46 12.54 5.85
N SER A 241 35.78 11.33 5.44
CA SER A 241 37.15 10.83 5.65
C SER A 241 38.14 11.65 4.82
N HIS A 242 37.67 12.35 3.76
CA HIS A 242 38.46 13.09 2.78
C HIS A 242 37.77 14.42 2.38
N GLU A 243 38.56 15.43 2.02
CA GLU A 243 38.07 16.76 1.63
C GLU A 243 37.10 16.70 0.42
N PRO A 244 36.00 17.48 0.44
CA PRO A 244 35.01 17.48 -0.64
C PRO A 244 35.60 18.04 -1.93
N LYS A 245 35.65 17.20 -2.98
CA LYS A 245 36.03 17.62 -4.33
C LYS A 245 34.88 18.42 -4.96
N MET A 246 34.98 19.75 -4.90
CA MET A 246 34.02 20.75 -5.42
C MET A 246 33.67 20.65 -6.93
N ASN A 247 34.34 19.78 -7.71
CA ASN A 247 34.17 19.72 -9.17
C ASN A 247 33.07 18.76 -9.66
N GLN A 248 32.29 18.13 -8.77
CA GLN A 248 31.15 17.29 -9.16
C GLN A 248 29.82 18.05 -8.98
N ILE A 249 29.52 18.96 -9.92
CA ILE A 249 28.23 19.68 -10.02
C ILE A 249 27.17 18.79 -10.70
N LYS A 250 26.99 17.56 -10.23
CA LYS A 250 25.78 16.81 -10.55
C LYS A 250 25.17 16.34 -9.24
N PRO A 251 23.96 16.80 -8.87
CA PRO A 251 23.26 16.19 -7.75
C PRO A 251 23.19 14.67 -8.01
N PRO A 252 23.46 13.83 -7.01
CA PRO A 252 23.38 12.40 -7.19
C PRO A 252 21.99 12.06 -7.70
N GLN A 253 21.91 11.44 -8.88
CA GLN A 253 20.66 10.90 -9.39
C GLN A 253 20.13 9.94 -8.33
N THR A 254 18.91 10.17 -7.85
CA THR A 254 18.20 9.24 -6.98
C THR A 254 17.83 8.01 -7.80
N ILE A 255 18.77 7.09 -7.98
CA ILE A 255 18.51 5.81 -8.59
C ILE A 255 17.83 4.98 -7.50
N VAL A 256 16.53 4.70 -7.67
CA VAL A 256 15.86 3.67 -6.87
C VAL A 256 16.71 2.41 -7.01
N LEU A 257 17.26 1.91 -5.90
CA LEU A 257 18.11 0.72 -5.86
C LEU A 257 17.31 -0.49 -6.37
N LYS A 258 17.36 -0.71 -7.68
CA LYS A 258 16.86 -1.92 -8.33
C LYS A 258 17.95 -2.97 -8.17
N GLY A 259 17.76 -3.92 -7.26
CA GLY A 259 18.59 -5.12 -7.28
C GLY A 259 18.51 -5.77 -8.66
N LYS A 260 19.58 -6.44 -9.11
CA LYS A 260 19.62 -7.15 -10.41
C LYS A 260 18.43 -8.11 -10.62
N HIS A 261 17.77 -8.52 -9.52
CA HIS A 261 16.56 -9.35 -9.51
C HIS A 261 15.40 -8.78 -8.66
N CYS A 262 15.56 -7.64 -7.97
CA CYS A 262 14.56 -7.14 -7.02
C CYS A 262 13.83 -5.92 -7.59
N LYS A 263 12.56 -6.14 -7.92
CA LYS A 263 11.56 -5.17 -8.38
C LYS A 263 10.87 -4.47 -7.19
N GLU A 264 11.53 -4.37 -6.04
CA GLU A 264 10.88 -4.15 -4.75
C GLU A 264 11.34 -2.82 -4.11
N PRO A 265 10.48 -1.80 -4.09
CA PRO A 265 10.68 -0.58 -3.31
C PRO A 265 10.81 -0.82 -1.79
N PHE A 266 11.52 0.10 -1.12
CA PHE A 266 11.82 0.08 0.32
C PHE A 266 10.62 -0.06 1.26
N GLN A 267 9.42 0.36 0.84
CA GLN A 267 8.20 0.32 1.67
C GLN A 267 7.64 -1.09 1.89
N TYR A 268 8.19 -2.13 1.25
CA TYR A 268 7.59 -3.48 1.22
C TYR A 268 8.21 -4.50 2.14
N HIS A 269 8.93 -4.05 3.15
CA HIS A 269 9.43 -4.90 4.21
C HIS A 269 8.57 -4.84 5.48
N CYS A 270 7.36 -4.27 5.40
CA CYS A 270 6.46 -4.10 6.54
C CYS A 270 5.10 -4.73 6.25
N SER A 271 4.49 -5.35 7.27
CA SER A 271 3.06 -5.71 7.16
C SER A 271 2.20 -4.47 7.40
N ILE A 272 1.40 -4.11 6.39
CA ILE A 272 0.52 -2.93 6.36
C ILE A 272 -0.85 -3.33 5.86
N THR A 273 -1.89 -2.61 6.28
CA THR A 273 -3.24 -2.90 5.82
C THR A 273 -3.38 -2.47 4.37
N THR A 274 -3.63 -3.42 3.47
CA THR A 274 -3.82 -3.17 2.04
C THR A 274 -5.07 -3.87 1.55
N ARG A 275 -5.86 -3.20 0.68
CA ARG A 275 -7.11 -3.74 0.16
C ARG A 275 -7.02 -3.89 -1.35
N GLY A 276 -7.36 -5.08 -1.86
CA GLY A 276 -7.21 -5.45 -3.27
C GLY A 276 -8.40 -6.21 -3.83
N LYS A 277 -8.32 -6.56 -5.12
CA LYS A 277 -9.36 -7.35 -5.80
C LYS A 277 -9.07 -8.84 -5.74
N LEU A 278 -7.80 -9.23 -5.73
CA LEU A 278 -7.42 -10.64 -5.56
C LEU A 278 -7.31 -10.99 -4.08
N PHE A 279 -6.64 -10.13 -3.32
CA PHE A 279 -6.42 -10.35 -1.89
C PHE A 279 -6.36 -9.03 -1.11
N SER A 280 -6.65 -9.09 0.18
CA SER A 280 -6.38 -8.03 1.14
C SER A 280 -5.48 -8.55 2.25
N VAL A 281 -4.63 -7.66 2.75
CA VAL A 281 -3.93 -7.86 4.03
C VAL A 281 -4.64 -6.94 5.02
N ILE A 282 -5.33 -7.54 5.99
CA ILE A 282 -6.03 -6.84 7.07
C ILE A 282 -5.42 -7.23 8.42
N HIS A 283 -5.67 -6.44 9.45
CA HIS A 283 -5.15 -6.71 10.79
C HIS A 283 -6.28 -6.77 11.80
N SER A 284 -6.13 -7.68 12.75
CA SER A 284 -7.04 -7.77 13.89
C SER A 284 -6.29 -8.02 15.18
N LEU A 285 -6.77 -7.38 16.24
CA LEU A 285 -6.38 -7.64 17.60
C LEU A 285 -7.33 -8.68 18.21
N THR A 286 -6.81 -9.85 18.53
CA THR A 286 -7.52 -10.86 19.30
C THR A 286 -7.21 -10.69 20.78
N ILE A 287 -8.25 -10.56 21.60
CA ILE A 287 -8.17 -10.36 23.04
C ILE A 287 -8.80 -11.56 23.72
N ARG A 288 -8.00 -12.35 24.43
CA ARG A 288 -8.46 -13.57 25.11
C ARG A 288 -8.54 -13.35 26.62
N PHE A 289 -9.69 -13.64 27.20
CA PHE A 289 -9.95 -13.53 28.63
C PHE A 289 -10.00 -14.93 29.25
N LYS A 290 -9.14 -15.18 30.25
CA LYS A 290 -9.20 -16.39 31.06
C LYS A 290 -9.91 -16.09 32.38
N ILE A 291 -11.02 -16.78 32.65
CA ILE A 291 -11.86 -16.54 33.84
C ILE A 291 -11.88 -17.78 34.73
N SER A 292 -11.69 -17.60 36.03
CA SER A 292 -11.82 -18.70 36.98
C SER A 292 -13.28 -19.09 37.13
N LYS A 293 -13.63 -20.38 36.98
CA LYS A 293 -15.01 -20.87 37.20
C LYS A 293 -16.05 -20.20 36.28
N GLY A 294 -15.60 -19.59 35.19
CA GLY A 294 -16.40 -19.04 34.10
C GLY A 294 -15.95 -19.65 32.77
N LYS A 295 -16.63 -19.29 31.67
CA LYS A 295 -16.15 -19.64 30.34
C LYS A 295 -15.10 -18.63 29.90
N ASP A 296 -13.94 -19.15 29.47
CA ASP A 296 -12.97 -18.35 28.73
C ASP A 296 -13.61 -17.89 27.42
N PHE A 297 -13.23 -16.71 26.94
CA PHE A 297 -13.75 -16.17 25.70
C PHE A 297 -12.75 -15.23 25.04
N GLU A 298 -12.99 -14.95 23.77
CA GLU A 298 -12.16 -14.05 22.99
C GLU A 298 -12.99 -13.01 22.25
N VAL A 299 -12.37 -11.87 22.00
CA VAL A 299 -12.93 -10.77 21.24
C VAL A 299 -11.93 -10.37 20.17
N SER A 300 -12.39 -10.31 18.92
CA SER A 300 -11.61 -9.81 17.78
C SER A 300 -11.98 -8.36 17.51
N TYR A 301 -10.98 -7.50 17.34
CA TYR A 301 -11.14 -6.07 17.07
C TYR A 301 -10.26 -5.66 15.87
N PRO A 302 -10.85 -5.16 14.77
CA PRO A 302 -10.09 -4.79 13.58
C PRO A 302 -9.19 -3.57 13.88
N ILE A 303 -7.98 -3.58 13.33
CA ILE A 303 -7.02 -2.48 13.41
C ILE A 303 -6.48 -2.21 12.01
N ASP A 304 -6.30 -0.94 11.67
CA ASP A 304 -5.63 -0.55 10.44
C ASP A 304 -4.16 -0.22 10.72
N ILE A 305 -3.23 -0.77 9.93
CA ILE A 305 -1.80 -0.46 10.05
C ILE A 305 -1.37 0.35 8.83
N THR A 306 -0.92 1.58 9.05
CA THR A 306 -0.43 2.48 8.00
C THR A 306 1.07 2.33 7.77
N PRO A 307 1.56 2.42 6.52
CA PRO A 307 3.00 2.43 6.23
C PRO A 307 3.72 3.67 6.77
N TRP A 308 2.98 4.76 7.01
CA TRP A 308 3.54 6.06 7.31
C TRP A 308 3.95 6.17 8.79
N PRO A 309 5.22 6.49 9.12
CA PRO A 309 5.63 6.76 10.49
C PRO A 309 4.95 7.99 11.09
N LYS A 310 4.74 8.01 12.41
CA LYS A 310 4.13 9.16 13.10
C LYS A 310 4.88 10.47 12.86
N THR A 311 6.20 10.42 12.75
CA THR A 311 7.07 11.57 12.48
C THR A 311 6.81 12.21 11.12
N TYR A 312 6.33 11.44 10.13
CA TYR A 312 6.07 11.91 8.78
C TYR A 312 4.61 12.33 8.53
N MET A 313 3.71 12.17 9.50
CA MET A 313 2.29 12.50 9.35
C MET A 313 2.04 13.91 8.82
N LYS A 314 2.78 14.91 9.34
CA LYS A 314 2.65 16.30 8.87
C LYS A 314 3.06 16.47 7.40
N HIS A 315 4.11 15.80 6.97
CA HIS A 315 4.57 15.84 5.57
C HIS A 315 3.57 15.14 4.65
N VAL A 316 3.04 14.00 5.08
CA VAL A 316 1.98 13.29 4.35
C VAL A 316 0.72 14.15 4.20
N GLU A 317 0.28 14.83 5.27
CA GLU A 317 -0.85 15.75 5.21
C GLU A 317 -0.60 16.93 4.24
N GLN A 318 0.63 17.47 4.20
CA GLN A 318 1.03 18.51 3.25
C GLN A 318 1.02 18.01 1.80
N LEU A 319 1.54 16.81 1.54
CA LEU A 319 1.51 16.19 0.21
C LEU A 319 0.06 16.02 -0.27
N ILE A 320 -0.84 15.54 0.59
CA ILE A 320 -2.26 15.41 0.26
C ILE A 320 -2.88 16.78 -0.10
N TYR A 321 -2.51 17.85 0.62
CA TYR A 321 -2.98 19.19 0.31
C TYR A 321 -2.45 19.69 -1.05
N GLN A 322 -1.17 19.47 -1.35
CA GLN A 322 -0.56 19.82 -2.62
C GLN A 322 -1.24 19.06 -3.79
N GLU A 323 -1.43 17.75 -3.65
CA GLU A 323 -2.11 16.92 -4.66
C GLU A 323 -3.56 17.36 -4.90
N ARG A 324 -4.27 17.84 -3.86
CA ARG A 324 -5.62 18.40 -4.01
C ARG A 324 -5.62 19.69 -4.82
N GLU A 325 -4.65 20.58 -4.60
CA GLU A 325 -4.52 21.80 -5.40
C GLU A 325 -4.11 21.50 -6.85
N ILE A 326 -3.21 20.54 -7.06
CA ILE A 326 -2.85 20.04 -8.41
C ILE A 326 -4.09 19.50 -9.12
N ALA A 327 -4.90 18.66 -8.46
CA ALA A 327 -6.13 18.11 -9.01
C ALA A 327 -7.17 19.20 -9.35
N LYS A 328 -7.26 20.26 -8.53
CA LYS A 328 -8.12 21.42 -8.79
C LYS A 328 -7.67 22.19 -10.03
N ASN A 329 -6.37 22.45 -10.16
CA ASN A 329 -5.78 23.12 -11.32
C ASN A 329 -5.96 22.28 -12.59
N ALA A 330 -5.72 20.97 -12.51
CA ALA A 330 -5.95 20.04 -13.62
C ALA A 330 -7.43 20.07 -14.06
N LYS A 331 -8.38 20.06 -13.11
CA LYS A 331 -9.81 20.17 -13.42
C LYS A 331 -10.12 21.46 -14.21
N THR A 332 -9.59 22.60 -13.78
CA THR A 332 -9.77 23.88 -14.49
C THR A 332 -9.12 23.88 -15.87
N PHE A 333 -7.90 23.35 -15.99
CA PHE A 333 -7.20 23.24 -17.27
C PHE A 333 -8.01 22.39 -18.28
N TYR A 334 -8.44 21.20 -17.86
CA TYR A 334 -9.13 20.26 -18.74
C TYR A 334 -10.57 20.64 -19.08
N GLN A 335 -11.20 21.57 -18.35
CA GLN A 335 -12.48 22.16 -18.75
C GLN A 335 -12.41 22.78 -20.14
N ASN A 336 -11.28 23.38 -20.51
CA ASN A 336 -11.06 24.00 -21.82
C ASN A 336 -10.80 22.98 -22.94
N TYR A 337 -10.54 21.72 -22.61
CA TYR A 337 -10.21 20.64 -23.57
C TYR A 337 -11.31 19.57 -23.66
N GLY A 338 -12.57 19.93 -23.36
CA GLY A 338 -13.72 19.03 -23.44
C GLY A 338 -14.11 18.35 -22.13
N GLY A 339 -13.45 18.70 -21.03
CA GLY A 339 -13.77 18.30 -19.66
C GLY A 339 -13.37 16.87 -19.31
N ILE A 340 -13.16 16.63 -18.01
CA ILE A 340 -12.91 15.30 -17.45
C ILE A 340 -14.24 14.53 -17.42
N LYS A 341 -14.28 13.34 -18.00
CA LYS A 341 -15.49 12.48 -18.07
C LYS A 341 -15.34 11.28 -17.16
N ARG A 342 -16.44 10.55 -16.93
CA ARG A 342 -16.39 9.21 -16.31
C ARG A 342 -16.75 8.17 -17.35
N ASN A 343 -16.00 7.08 -17.37
CA ASN A 343 -16.30 5.95 -18.23
C ASN A 343 -17.39 5.06 -17.64
N LYS A 344 -17.79 4.01 -18.38
CA LYS A 344 -18.83 3.06 -17.95
C LYS A 344 -18.49 2.34 -16.64
N ASN A 345 -17.21 2.25 -16.29
CA ASN A 345 -16.69 1.64 -15.07
C ASN A 345 -16.56 2.66 -13.93
N GLY A 346 -16.99 3.91 -14.12
CA GLY A 346 -16.92 4.98 -13.13
C GLY A 346 -15.55 5.65 -12.99
N GLN A 347 -14.54 5.24 -13.77
CA GLN A 347 -13.19 5.80 -13.73
C GLN A 347 -13.15 7.13 -14.46
N LEU A 348 -12.29 8.05 -14.00
CA LEU A 348 -12.10 9.35 -14.64
C LEU A 348 -11.28 9.20 -15.93
N GLU A 349 -11.76 9.82 -17.00
CA GLU A 349 -11.07 9.89 -18.29
C GLU A 349 -10.79 11.36 -18.61
N TYR A 350 -9.49 11.66 -18.71
CA TYR A 350 -9.00 12.95 -19.16
C TYR A 350 -9.11 13.04 -20.68
N PRO A 351 -9.52 14.19 -21.23
CA PRO A 351 -9.59 14.33 -22.68
C PRO A 351 -8.18 14.27 -23.28
N PRO A 352 -8.03 13.69 -24.48
CA PRO A 352 -6.74 13.57 -25.12
C PRO A 352 -6.20 14.94 -25.50
N LEU A 353 -4.99 15.25 -25.05
CA LEU A 353 -4.25 16.40 -25.54
C LEU A 353 -3.63 16.08 -26.92
N PRO A 354 -3.51 17.07 -27.81
CA PRO A 354 -2.97 16.85 -29.15
C PRO A 354 -1.50 16.41 -29.07
N PRO A 355 -1.09 15.37 -29.81
CA PRO A 355 0.31 14.96 -29.87
C PRO A 355 1.14 15.94 -30.70
N VAL A 356 2.44 16.01 -30.41
CA VAL A 356 3.42 16.74 -31.22
C VAL A 356 4.10 15.74 -32.15
N ILE A 357 3.98 15.95 -33.46
CA ILE A 357 4.52 15.06 -34.49
C ILE A 357 5.72 15.73 -35.12
N TYR A 358 6.87 15.05 -35.08
CA TYR A 358 8.08 15.51 -35.76
C TYR A 358 8.19 14.82 -37.12
N VAL A 359 8.15 15.63 -38.17
CA VAL A 359 8.30 15.20 -39.57
C VAL A 359 9.77 15.32 -40.00
N PRO A 360 10.22 14.60 -41.04
CA PRO A 360 11.61 14.64 -41.51
C PRO A 360 11.93 15.95 -42.26
N THR A 361 11.87 17.08 -41.56
CA THR A 361 12.35 18.40 -42.02
C THR A 361 13.62 18.76 -41.29
N GLU A 362 14.49 19.56 -41.92
CA GLU A 362 15.76 20.00 -41.34
C GLU A 362 15.57 20.64 -39.96
N GLN A 363 14.60 21.55 -39.82
CA GLN A 363 14.26 22.19 -38.55
C GLN A 363 13.84 21.19 -37.45
N CYS A 364 13.07 20.16 -37.78
CA CYS A 364 12.65 19.15 -36.78
C CYS A 364 13.80 18.21 -36.40
N LEU A 365 14.72 17.93 -37.33
CA LEU A 365 15.90 17.09 -37.06
C LEU A 365 16.89 17.82 -36.16
N GLU A 366 17.10 19.12 -36.37
CA GLU A 366 17.88 19.99 -35.47
C GLU A 366 17.27 20.04 -34.06
N GLN A 367 15.95 20.25 -33.95
CA GLN A 367 15.25 20.25 -32.66
C GLN A 367 15.38 18.93 -31.89
N LEU A 368 15.41 17.80 -32.60
CA LEU A 368 15.58 16.47 -32.01
C LEU A 368 17.06 16.11 -31.75
N GLY A 369 18.00 17.01 -32.05
CA GLY A 369 19.43 16.74 -31.94
C GLY A 369 19.91 15.61 -32.86
N ILE A 370 19.22 15.42 -34.00
CA ILE A 370 19.52 14.39 -34.99
C ILE A 370 20.36 15.04 -36.09
N LEU A 371 21.68 14.91 -36.00
CA LEU A 371 22.57 15.20 -37.12
C LEU A 371 22.77 13.93 -37.95
N TYR A 372 22.47 14.01 -39.24
CA TYR A 372 22.82 12.95 -40.18
C TYR A 372 24.24 13.18 -40.69
N ASN A 373 25.14 12.21 -40.47
CA ASN A 373 26.44 12.23 -41.13
C ASN A 373 26.24 11.92 -42.63
N THR A 374 26.37 12.95 -43.48
CA THR A 374 26.25 12.87 -44.94
C THR A 374 27.52 12.34 -45.63
N GLU A 375 28.64 12.21 -44.91
CA GLU A 375 29.90 11.64 -45.42
C GLU A 375 29.86 10.10 -45.47
N SER A 376 28.91 9.48 -44.76
CA SER A 376 28.70 8.03 -44.78
C SER A 376 27.72 7.59 -45.88
N LYS A 377 28.04 6.51 -46.61
CA LYS A 377 27.18 5.87 -47.64
C LYS A 377 25.77 5.50 -47.15
N VAL A 378 25.58 5.35 -45.85
CA VAL A 378 24.28 5.15 -45.20
C VAL A 378 24.16 6.22 -44.11
N PRO A 379 23.08 7.02 -44.08
CA PRO A 379 22.92 8.07 -43.08
C PRO A 379 23.01 7.49 -41.66
N LYS A 380 23.96 7.96 -40.86
CA LYS A 380 24.12 7.54 -39.46
C LYS A 380 23.66 8.65 -38.52
N ARG A 381 22.89 8.27 -37.50
CA ARG A 381 22.46 9.14 -36.39
C ARG A 381 23.68 9.47 -35.52
N VAL A 382 23.99 10.74 -35.34
CA VAL A 382 24.95 11.22 -34.34
C VAL A 382 24.17 11.88 -33.21
N PHE A 383 24.34 11.39 -31.98
CA PHE A 383 23.80 12.07 -30.80
C PHE A 383 24.73 13.23 -30.46
N VAL A 384 24.19 14.45 -30.45
CA VAL A 384 24.91 15.61 -29.93
C VAL A 384 24.82 15.53 -28.40
N ILE A 385 25.94 15.22 -27.75
CA ILE A 385 26.10 15.36 -26.30
C ILE A 385 26.81 16.70 -26.12
N ASP A 386 26.12 17.70 -25.57
CA ASP A 386 26.74 18.88 -24.97
C ASP A 386 27.10 18.60 -23.50
#